data_AF-R4W100-F1
#
_entry.id   AF-R4W100-F1
#
_cell.length_a   1.000
_cell.length_b   1.000
_cell.length_c   1.000
_cell.angle_alpha   90.00
_cell.angle_beta   90.00
_cell.angle_gamma   90.00
#
_symmetry.space_group_name_H-M   'P 1'
#
loop_
_entity.id
_entity.type
_entity.pdbx_description
1 polymer ?
#
loop_
_entity_poly.entity_id
_entity_poly.type
_entity_poly.pdbx_seq_one_letter_code
_entity_poly.pdbx_strand_id
1 'polypeptide(L)'
;MLGEMYVPGDRTLDVPEDAEIVYASCTRPGHEVLETLLEYDAPITEIVSITPEMARRGSSSKYRSFAETADAHDLPIYYPQEYGMDDPADLDHFQSIDADVMIVNGWQRLVPGEILETFEYGALGNHGSAFGLPRGRGRSPLNWSLIEDLDRFLLSIIQLDPGPDSGEVVATKKFDLTTYDDIQTLYHKVTMAIEEMLFDSLGPVLREEIEYGEQRGEVTYYPKRNPEDGAIHWGNTTRDIYDLVRAVTDPYPGAFTLDDGTRVDIWEAIPFSDDFAFGVEPGTIVETFEAGDFVVATPDGTLLVREWDAEDWAPEPGVQFESRGEHDRVDRYEHRNHLTGSGAPDDV
;
A
#
# COMPACT_ATOMS: atom_id res chain seq x y z
N MET A 1 12.77 -16.05 -24.12
CA MET A 1 12.54 -17.29 -23.37
C MET A 1 11.48 -16.95 -22.36
N LEU A 2 10.28 -17.51 -22.49
CA LEU A 2 9.32 -17.48 -21.39
C LEU A 2 9.98 -18.35 -20.30
N GLY A 3 10.37 -17.74 -19.19
CA GLY A 3 10.72 -18.50 -17.98
C GLY A 3 9.58 -19.44 -17.63
N GLU A 4 9.86 -20.51 -16.90
CA GLU A 4 8.86 -21.50 -16.50
C GLU A 4 7.57 -20.78 -16.06
N MET A 5 6.50 -21.02 -16.83
CA MET A 5 5.24 -20.35 -16.59
C MET A 5 4.68 -20.89 -15.28
N TYR A 6 4.52 -20.00 -14.31
CA TYR A 6 3.83 -20.25 -13.05
C TYR A 6 2.48 -20.96 -13.27
N VAL A 7 2.31 -22.09 -12.60
CA VAL A 7 1.01 -22.78 -12.47
C VAL A 7 0.59 -22.68 -11.00
N PRO A 8 -0.45 -21.91 -10.67
CA PRO A 8 -1.01 -21.89 -9.33
C PRO A 8 -1.37 -23.32 -8.87
N GLY A 9 -0.90 -23.74 -7.69
CA GLY A 9 -1.23 -25.04 -7.08
C GLY A 9 -0.18 -26.16 -7.18
N ASP A 10 0.96 -25.95 -7.85
CA ASP A 10 2.08 -26.92 -7.87
C ASP A 10 3.30 -26.40 -7.09
N ARG A 11 3.07 -25.44 -6.18
CA ARG A 11 4.12 -24.91 -5.31
C ARG A 11 4.28 -25.81 -4.08
N THR A 12 5.50 -25.95 -3.63
CA THR A 12 5.84 -26.45 -2.30
C THR A 12 6.69 -25.39 -1.64
N LEU A 13 6.33 -24.98 -0.42
CA LEU A 13 7.18 -24.10 0.35
C LEU A 13 8.39 -24.91 0.84
N ASP A 14 9.55 -24.69 0.23
CA ASP A 14 10.77 -25.44 0.52
C ASP A 14 11.57 -24.76 1.64
N VAL A 15 11.13 -24.97 2.89
CA VAL A 15 11.83 -24.49 4.10
C VAL A 15 12.34 -25.67 4.93
N PRO A 16 13.36 -25.48 5.80
CA PRO A 16 13.77 -26.53 6.75
C PRO A 16 12.59 -27.03 7.60
N GLU A 17 12.54 -28.34 7.87
CA GLU A 17 11.43 -28.96 8.62
C GLU A 17 11.32 -28.47 10.08
N ASP A 18 12.43 -27.98 10.64
CA ASP A 18 12.57 -27.45 11.99
C ASP A 18 12.53 -25.92 12.06
N ALA A 19 12.29 -25.24 10.93
CA ALA A 19 12.18 -23.78 10.92
C ALA A 19 10.96 -23.31 11.73
N GLU A 20 11.12 -22.24 12.52
CA GLU A 20 10.04 -21.59 13.26
C GLU A 20 9.88 -20.13 12.79
N ILE A 21 8.70 -19.79 12.27
CA ILE A 21 8.43 -18.47 11.67
C ILE A 21 7.40 -17.69 12.49
N VAL A 22 7.73 -16.45 12.83
CA VAL A 22 6.76 -15.48 13.36
C VAL A 22 6.18 -14.66 12.21
N TYR A 23 4.87 -14.44 12.20
CA TYR A 23 4.22 -13.61 11.17
C TYR A 23 3.57 -12.36 11.75
N ALA A 24 4.12 -11.19 11.42
CA ALA A 24 3.63 -9.89 11.89
C ALA A 24 2.79 -9.18 10.82
N SER A 25 1.49 -9.02 11.09
CA SER A 25 0.58 -8.29 10.21
C SER A 25 -0.69 -7.80 10.92
N CYS A 26 -1.31 -6.78 10.33
CA CYS A 26 -2.63 -6.30 10.76
C CYS A 26 -3.55 -5.90 9.60
N THR A 27 -3.22 -6.26 8.36
CA THR A 27 -3.94 -5.77 7.18
C THR A 27 -4.57 -6.91 6.39
N ARG A 28 -5.62 -6.61 5.61
CA ARG A 28 -6.25 -7.60 4.72
C ARG A 28 -5.26 -8.25 3.73
N PRO A 29 -4.42 -7.52 2.98
CA PRO A 29 -3.42 -8.18 2.11
C PRO A 29 -2.44 -9.05 2.90
N GLY A 30 -2.03 -8.61 4.09
CA GLY A 30 -1.18 -9.43 4.94
C GLY A 30 -1.86 -10.67 5.51
N HIS A 31 -3.18 -10.61 5.72
CA HIS A 31 -3.99 -11.76 6.08
C HIS A 31 -4.07 -12.77 4.93
N GLU A 32 -4.31 -12.30 3.70
CA GLU A 32 -4.32 -13.15 2.49
C GLU A 32 -3.00 -13.89 2.30
N VAL A 33 -1.85 -13.20 2.44
CA VAL A 33 -0.53 -13.86 2.36
C VAL A 33 -0.34 -14.92 3.46
N LEU A 34 -0.80 -14.66 4.70
CA LEU A 34 -0.71 -15.64 5.78
C LEU A 34 -1.52 -16.89 5.47
N GLU A 35 -2.77 -16.73 5.00
CA GLU A 35 -3.62 -17.86 4.62
C GLU A 35 -2.93 -18.73 3.56
N THR A 36 -2.32 -18.10 2.55
CA THR A 36 -1.53 -18.83 1.54
C THR A 36 -0.33 -19.53 2.16
N LEU A 37 0.42 -18.91 3.08
CA LEU A 37 1.53 -19.60 3.75
C LEU A 37 1.05 -20.82 4.57
N LEU A 38 -0.05 -20.69 5.29
CA LEU A 38 -0.64 -21.78 6.09
C LEU A 38 -1.20 -22.90 5.21
N GLU A 39 -1.79 -22.59 4.06
CA GLU A 39 -2.27 -23.59 3.08
C GLU A 39 -1.14 -24.49 2.57
N TYR A 40 0.10 -23.96 2.51
CA TYR A 40 1.29 -24.68 2.07
C TYR A 40 2.19 -25.11 3.23
N ASP A 41 1.59 -25.30 4.42
CA ASP A 41 2.24 -25.85 5.61
C ASP A 41 3.50 -25.06 6.05
N ALA A 42 3.52 -23.74 5.85
CA ALA A 42 4.57 -22.90 6.43
C ALA A 42 4.60 -23.06 7.95
N PRO A 43 5.78 -23.21 8.57
CA PRO A 43 5.89 -23.48 10.00
C PRO A 43 5.75 -22.18 10.81
N ILE A 44 4.60 -21.54 10.69
CA ILE A 44 4.23 -20.36 11.47
C ILE A 44 3.97 -20.81 12.91
N THR A 45 4.69 -20.25 13.88
CA THR A 45 4.55 -20.61 15.31
C THR A 45 3.79 -19.57 16.10
N GLU A 46 3.77 -18.31 15.67
CA GLU A 46 3.02 -17.23 16.30
C GLU A 46 2.64 -16.13 15.30
N ILE A 47 1.45 -15.55 15.49
CA ILE A 47 1.01 -14.36 14.77
C ILE A 47 1.21 -13.13 15.68
N VAL A 48 1.85 -12.09 15.17
CA VAL A 48 1.89 -10.78 15.83
C VAL A 48 0.91 -9.85 15.14
N SER A 49 -0.04 -9.29 15.88
CA SER A 49 -1.03 -8.38 15.33
C SER A 49 -1.36 -7.23 16.27
N ILE A 50 -2.24 -6.32 15.84
CA ILE A 50 -2.70 -5.20 16.68
C ILE A 50 -4.16 -5.39 17.09
N THR A 51 -4.49 -4.84 18.24
CA THR A 51 -5.87 -4.80 18.71
C THR A 51 -6.73 -3.88 17.83
N PRO A 52 -8.06 -4.09 17.78
CA PRO A 52 -8.96 -3.16 17.09
C PRO A 52 -8.86 -1.71 17.60
N GLU A 53 -8.52 -1.53 18.88
CA GLU A 53 -8.31 -0.20 19.47
C GLU A 53 -7.06 0.48 18.91
N MET A 54 -5.93 -0.24 18.85
CA MET A 54 -4.70 0.24 18.23
C MET A 54 -4.91 0.56 16.75
N ALA A 55 -5.65 -0.28 16.03
CA ALA A 55 -5.96 -0.04 14.62
C ALA A 55 -6.73 1.27 14.39
N ARG A 56 -7.70 1.58 15.26
CA ARG A 56 -8.44 2.86 15.22
C ARG A 56 -7.54 4.04 15.55
N ARG A 57 -6.70 3.94 16.60
CA ARG A 57 -5.76 4.99 17.00
C ARG A 57 -4.69 5.26 15.93
N GLY A 58 -4.27 4.22 15.23
CA GLY A 58 -3.27 4.28 14.16
C GLY A 58 -3.81 4.62 12.77
N SER A 59 -5.14 4.77 12.62
CA SER A 59 -5.80 5.00 11.32
C SER A 59 -5.45 3.97 10.24
N SER A 60 -5.43 2.69 10.60
CA SER A 60 -5.16 1.61 9.64
C SER A 60 -6.41 1.33 8.79
N SER A 61 -6.49 1.93 7.59
CA SER A 61 -7.63 1.81 6.67
C SER A 61 -7.94 0.37 6.23
N LYS A 62 -6.95 -0.53 6.31
CA LYS A 62 -7.03 -1.91 5.83
C LYS A 62 -7.03 -2.93 6.95
N TYR A 63 -7.33 -2.51 8.18
CA TYR A 63 -7.25 -3.40 9.34
C TYR A 63 -8.05 -4.68 9.15
N ARG A 64 -7.43 -5.82 9.46
CA ARG A 64 -8.06 -7.14 9.51
C ARG A 64 -7.66 -7.80 10.81
N SER A 65 -8.64 -8.36 11.53
CA SER A 65 -8.39 -9.24 12.67
C SER A 65 -7.96 -10.63 12.18
N PHE A 66 -6.96 -11.20 12.85
CA PHE A 66 -6.40 -12.52 12.58
C PHE A 66 -6.95 -13.60 13.53
N ALA A 67 -7.82 -13.23 14.47
CA ALA A 67 -8.35 -14.11 15.51
C ALA A 67 -9.00 -15.40 14.95
N GLU A 68 -9.83 -15.27 13.91
CA GLU A 68 -10.50 -16.43 13.31
C GLU A 68 -9.51 -17.42 12.68
N THR A 69 -8.48 -16.92 12.00
CA THR A 69 -7.41 -17.73 11.41
C THR A 69 -6.56 -18.40 12.47
N ALA A 70 -6.17 -17.65 13.49
CA ALA A 70 -5.36 -18.18 14.58
C ALA A 70 -6.10 -19.31 15.32
N ASP A 71 -7.39 -19.12 15.62
CA ASP A 71 -8.24 -20.14 16.22
C ASP A 71 -8.39 -21.38 15.31
N ALA A 72 -8.49 -21.17 13.99
CA ALA A 72 -8.65 -22.27 13.02
C ALA A 72 -7.38 -23.13 12.85
N HIS A 73 -6.20 -22.53 13.07
CA HIS A 73 -4.90 -23.17 12.92
C HIS A 73 -4.19 -23.48 14.26
N ASP A 74 -4.89 -23.29 15.39
CA ASP A 74 -4.34 -23.45 16.75
C ASP A 74 -3.06 -22.62 17.01
N LEU A 75 -2.98 -21.42 16.43
CA LEU A 75 -1.85 -20.51 16.56
C LEU A 75 -2.08 -19.47 17.66
N PRO A 76 -1.06 -19.16 18.49
CA PRO A 76 -1.13 -18.03 19.38
C PRO A 76 -1.11 -16.71 18.60
N ILE A 77 -1.80 -15.69 19.14
CA ILE A 77 -1.64 -14.30 18.71
C ILE A 77 -1.00 -13.50 19.84
N TYR A 78 0.13 -12.87 19.55
CA TYR A 78 0.72 -11.84 20.38
C TYR A 78 0.21 -10.46 19.95
N TYR A 79 -0.26 -9.69 20.94
CA TYR A 79 -0.61 -8.28 20.78
C TYR A 79 0.40 -7.45 21.58
N PRO A 80 1.31 -6.72 20.91
CA PRO A 80 2.25 -5.83 21.57
C PRO A 80 1.54 -4.78 22.44
N GLN A 81 2.24 -4.24 23.45
CA GLN A 81 1.70 -3.17 24.30
C GLN A 81 1.44 -1.89 23.50
N GLU A 82 2.32 -1.60 22.53
CA GLU A 82 2.20 -0.47 21.63
C GLU A 82 2.43 -0.91 20.17
N TYR A 83 1.86 -0.18 19.22
CA TYR A 83 1.98 -0.52 17.79
C TYR A 83 3.46 -0.45 17.31
N GLY A 84 4.31 0.28 18.01
CA GLY A 84 5.75 0.35 17.73
C GLY A 84 6.55 -0.85 18.25
N MET A 85 5.95 -1.75 19.03
CA MET A 85 6.65 -2.81 19.76
C MET A 85 7.78 -2.29 20.68
N ASP A 86 7.68 -1.05 21.14
CA ASP A 86 8.74 -0.34 21.86
C ASP A 86 8.62 -0.43 23.39
N ASP A 87 7.67 -1.20 23.91
CA ASP A 87 7.57 -1.47 25.35
C ASP A 87 8.54 -2.60 25.76
N PRO A 88 9.22 -2.51 26.93
CA PRO A 88 10.07 -3.59 27.41
C PRO A 88 9.39 -4.96 27.50
N ALA A 89 8.08 -5.01 27.74
CA ALA A 89 7.32 -6.26 27.75
C ALA A 89 7.21 -6.91 26.35
N ASP A 90 7.31 -6.10 25.28
CA ASP A 90 7.34 -6.59 23.91
C ASP A 90 8.68 -7.29 23.64
N LEU A 91 9.79 -6.65 24.02
CA LEU A 91 11.11 -7.28 23.93
C LEU A 91 11.21 -8.56 24.76
N ASP A 92 10.74 -8.54 26.01
CA ASP A 92 10.76 -9.73 26.89
C ASP A 92 10.00 -10.91 26.26
N HIS A 93 8.90 -10.63 25.54
CA HIS A 93 8.16 -11.65 24.80
C HIS A 93 8.98 -12.25 23.66
N PHE A 94 9.54 -11.41 22.78
CA PHE A 94 10.35 -11.87 21.64
C PHE A 94 11.65 -12.58 22.05
N GLN A 95 12.23 -12.24 23.21
CA GLN A 95 13.37 -12.97 23.78
C GLN A 95 13.00 -14.34 24.37
N SER A 96 11.71 -14.59 24.61
CA SER A 96 11.22 -15.83 25.24
C SER A 96 10.80 -16.90 24.24
N ILE A 97 10.64 -16.53 22.97
CA ILE A 97 10.31 -17.44 21.87
C ILE A 97 11.59 -17.88 21.13
N ASP A 98 11.54 -19.04 20.48
CA ASP A 98 12.68 -19.64 19.77
C ASP A 98 12.39 -19.68 18.26
N ALA A 99 12.27 -18.50 17.63
CA ALA A 99 11.91 -18.37 16.24
C ALA A 99 13.10 -17.94 15.36
N ASP A 100 13.20 -18.54 14.18
CA ASP A 100 14.30 -18.33 13.24
C ASP A 100 14.18 -16.99 12.50
N VAL A 101 12.97 -16.66 12.04
CA VAL A 101 12.72 -15.47 11.22
C VAL A 101 11.35 -14.88 11.49
N MET A 102 11.24 -13.56 11.39
CA MET A 102 9.95 -12.88 11.36
C MET A 102 9.61 -12.40 9.95
N ILE A 103 8.40 -12.70 9.48
CA ILE A 103 7.85 -12.08 8.26
C ILE A 103 6.97 -10.90 8.66
N VAL A 104 7.30 -9.71 8.16
CA VAL A 104 6.57 -8.48 8.44
C VAL A 104 5.84 -8.03 7.17
N ASN A 105 4.52 -8.04 7.20
CA ASN A 105 3.71 -7.70 6.04
C ASN A 105 2.54 -6.79 6.39
N GLY A 106 2.50 -5.58 5.82
CA GLY A 106 1.43 -4.60 6.12
C GLY A 106 1.50 -4.02 7.53
N TRP A 107 2.69 -4.01 8.15
CA TRP A 107 2.97 -3.34 9.41
C TRP A 107 3.40 -1.89 9.14
N GLN A 108 2.88 -0.91 9.89
CA GLN A 108 3.07 0.52 9.56
C GLN A 108 4.01 1.28 10.50
N ARG A 109 4.68 0.57 11.40
CA ARG A 109 5.66 1.11 12.37
C ARG A 109 6.99 0.41 12.18
N LEU A 110 8.07 1.07 12.60
CA LEU A 110 9.38 0.42 12.63
C LEU A 110 9.36 -0.69 13.68
N VAL A 111 9.99 -1.82 13.36
CA VAL A 111 10.29 -2.85 14.36
C VAL A 111 11.60 -2.46 15.05
N PRO A 112 11.64 -2.40 16.40
CA PRO A 112 12.86 -2.08 17.13
C PRO A 112 14.00 -3.03 16.79
N GLY A 113 15.22 -2.49 16.68
CA GLY A 113 16.41 -3.29 16.37
C GLY A 113 16.66 -4.42 17.36
N GLU A 114 16.38 -4.19 18.65
CA GLU A 114 16.50 -5.21 19.70
C GLU A 114 15.53 -6.39 19.54
N ILE A 115 14.38 -6.17 18.89
CA ILE A 115 13.45 -7.25 18.51
C ILE A 115 13.94 -7.94 17.23
N LEU A 116 14.44 -7.18 16.25
CA LEU A 116 15.01 -7.77 15.03
C LEU A 116 16.19 -8.72 15.35
N GLU A 117 16.98 -8.39 16.37
CA GLU A 117 18.13 -9.17 16.85
C GLU A 117 17.74 -10.46 17.59
N THR A 118 16.46 -10.69 17.94
CA THR A 118 16.03 -11.94 18.59
C THR A 118 15.88 -13.11 17.62
N PHE A 119 15.81 -12.83 16.31
CA PHE A 119 15.62 -13.84 15.27
C PHE A 119 16.96 -14.16 14.60
N GLU A 120 17.34 -15.43 14.49
CA GLU A 120 18.63 -15.88 13.91
C GLU A 120 18.85 -15.32 12.49
N TYR A 121 17.79 -15.35 11.67
CA TYR A 121 17.78 -14.86 10.29
C TYR A 121 17.13 -13.46 10.20
N GLY A 122 16.91 -12.80 11.34
CA GLY A 122 16.31 -11.47 11.45
C GLY A 122 14.84 -11.43 11.01
N ALA A 123 14.45 -10.36 10.33
CA ALA A 123 13.08 -10.20 9.84
C ALA A 123 13.05 -9.79 8.36
N LEU A 124 12.11 -10.36 7.61
CA LEU A 124 11.85 -10.03 6.22
C LEU A 124 10.64 -9.11 6.13
N GLY A 125 10.83 -7.92 5.60
CA GLY A 125 9.77 -6.98 5.26
C GLY A 125 9.55 -6.92 3.76
N ASN A 126 8.53 -6.19 3.33
CA ASN A 126 8.36 -5.83 1.94
C ASN A 126 8.07 -4.34 1.77
N HIS A 127 8.71 -3.75 0.77
CA HIS A 127 8.45 -2.38 0.35
C HIS A 127 8.69 -2.25 -1.16
N GLY A 128 8.03 -1.31 -1.80
CA GLY A 128 8.18 -1.13 -3.24
C GLY A 128 8.06 0.30 -3.69
N SER A 129 8.44 0.49 -4.95
CA SER A 129 8.40 1.79 -5.63
C SER A 129 8.41 1.54 -7.14
N ALA A 130 7.78 2.42 -7.90
CA ALA A 130 7.86 2.41 -9.36
C ALA A 130 9.30 2.61 -9.91
N PHE A 131 10.18 3.19 -9.09
CA PHE A 131 11.57 3.43 -9.44
C PHE A 131 12.53 2.33 -8.95
N GLY A 132 12.06 1.47 -8.04
CA GLY A 132 12.90 0.55 -7.28
C GLY A 132 13.63 1.25 -6.12
N LEU A 133 13.93 0.48 -5.08
CA LEU A 133 14.67 0.94 -3.91
C LEU A 133 16.11 1.36 -4.28
N PRO A 134 16.66 2.45 -3.71
CA PRO A 134 16.18 3.22 -2.55
C PRO A 134 15.27 4.42 -2.88
N ARG A 135 14.79 4.57 -4.13
CA ARG A 135 13.87 5.65 -4.48
C ARG A 135 12.44 5.28 -4.10
N GLY A 136 11.72 6.19 -3.45
CA GLY A 136 10.33 5.98 -3.04
C GLY A 136 10.18 5.10 -1.81
N ARG A 137 11.12 5.16 -0.87
CA ARG A 137 10.94 4.65 0.51
C ARG A 137 9.82 5.41 1.22
N GLY A 138 9.39 4.94 2.38
CA GLY A 138 8.40 5.61 3.21
C GLY A 138 6.98 5.17 2.90
N ARG A 139 6.03 6.11 2.82
CA ARG A 139 4.61 5.76 2.95
C ARG A 139 3.84 5.79 1.64
N SER A 140 2.87 4.88 1.54
CA SER A 140 1.86 4.80 0.46
C SER A 140 2.42 4.73 -0.98
N PRO A 141 3.52 3.98 -1.26
CA PRO A 141 4.16 4.01 -2.57
C PRO A 141 3.25 3.55 -3.72
N LEU A 142 2.28 2.68 -3.46
CA LEU A 142 1.29 2.24 -4.45
C LEU A 142 0.36 3.39 -4.85
N ASN A 143 -0.19 4.10 -3.87
CA ASN A 143 -1.03 5.28 -4.11
C ASN A 143 -0.24 6.33 -4.90
N TRP A 144 1.00 6.59 -4.50
CA TRP A 144 1.88 7.52 -5.21
C TRP A 144 2.14 7.10 -6.66
N SER A 145 2.36 5.81 -6.90
CA SER A 145 2.63 5.32 -8.25
C SER A 145 1.41 5.50 -9.18
N LEU A 146 0.19 5.42 -8.64
CA LEU A 146 -1.03 5.74 -9.39
C LEU A 146 -1.16 7.24 -9.62
N ILE A 147 -0.95 8.07 -8.59
CA ILE A 147 -1.08 9.54 -8.64
C ILE A 147 -0.07 10.17 -9.60
N GLU A 148 1.14 9.61 -9.67
CA GLU A 148 2.21 10.06 -10.57
C GLU A 148 2.11 9.44 -11.98
N ASP A 149 1.02 8.71 -12.26
CA ASP A 149 0.75 8.04 -13.54
C ASP A 149 1.90 7.15 -14.03
N LEU A 150 2.45 6.34 -13.12
CA LEU A 150 3.58 5.46 -13.44
C LEU A 150 3.09 4.13 -14.05
N ASP A 151 3.93 3.52 -14.88
CA ASP A 151 3.58 2.36 -15.71
C ASP A 151 4.01 1.00 -15.12
N ARG A 152 4.65 1.03 -13.95
CA ARG A 152 5.23 -0.16 -13.32
C ARG A 152 5.43 0.02 -11.83
N PHE A 153 5.60 -1.11 -11.16
CA PHE A 153 6.00 -1.16 -9.76
C PHE A 153 7.09 -2.21 -9.57
N LEU A 154 8.09 -1.90 -8.75
CA LEU A 154 9.11 -2.84 -8.31
C LEU A 154 8.92 -3.05 -6.80
N LEU A 155 8.38 -4.22 -6.46
CA LEU A 155 8.23 -4.65 -5.07
C LEU A 155 9.46 -5.45 -4.66
N SER A 156 10.00 -5.17 -3.48
CA SER A 156 11.14 -5.89 -2.94
C SER A 156 10.80 -6.53 -1.59
N ILE A 157 11.29 -7.74 -1.37
CA ILE A 157 11.50 -8.27 -0.02
C ILE A 157 12.85 -7.71 0.45
N ILE A 158 12.87 -7.19 1.68
CA ILE A 158 14.06 -6.61 2.30
C ILE A 158 14.33 -7.26 3.66
N GLN A 159 15.61 -7.41 4.00
CA GLN A 159 16.04 -7.72 5.35
C GLN A 159 15.85 -6.47 6.20
N LEU A 160 14.92 -6.47 7.15
CA LEU A 160 14.63 -5.30 7.96
C LEU A 160 15.85 -4.90 8.80
N ASP A 161 16.08 -3.59 8.82
CA ASP A 161 16.99 -2.92 9.75
C ASP A 161 16.16 -1.89 10.56
N PRO A 162 16.74 -1.20 11.56
CA PRO A 162 16.00 -0.22 12.35
C PRO A 162 15.52 1.01 11.57
N GLY A 163 15.91 1.18 10.31
CA GLY A 163 15.54 2.32 9.48
C GLY A 163 14.35 2.03 8.55
N PRO A 164 13.69 3.08 8.03
CA PRO A 164 12.55 2.93 7.15
C PRO A 164 12.99 2.46 5.76
N ASP A 165 12.61 1.23 5.43
CA ASP A 165 12.80 0.58 4.13
C ASP A 165 14.27 0.59 3.66
N SER A 166 15.23 0.62 4.60
CA SER A 166 16.67 0.73 4.32
C SER A 166 17.39 -0.60 4.10
N GLY A 167 16.74 -1.68 4.51
CA GLY A 167 17.25 -3.04 4.49
C GLY A 167 17.84 -3.53 3.18
N GLU A 168 18.73 -4.51 3.26
CA GLU A 168 19.26 -5.15 2.06
C GLU A 168 18.17 -5.92 1.32
N VAL A 169 18.25 -5.96 -0.01
CA VAL A 169 17.24 -6.55 -0.87
C VAL A 169 17.45 -8.07 -0.98
N VAL A 170 16.44 -8.83 -0.62
CA VAL A 170 16.38 -10.30 -0.73
C VAL A 170 15.95 -10.69 -2.13
N ALA A 171 14.85 -10.10 -2.60
CA ALA A 171 14.27 -10.36 -3.90
C ALA A 171 13.54 -9.11 -4.40
N THR A 172 13.43 -8.95 -5.71
CA THR A 172 12.61 -7.89 -6.33
C THR A 172 11.77 -8.47 -7.46
N LYS A 173 10.48 -8.16 -7.44
CA LYS A 173 9.55 -8.48 -8.51
C LYS A 173 8.98 -7.21 -9.13
N LYS A 174 9.05 -7.15 -10.47
CA LYS A 174 8.43 -6.08 -11.26
C LYS A 174 7.08 -6.55 -11.79
N PHE A 175 6.08 -5.69 -11.71
CA PHE A 175 4.82 -5.82 -12.43
C PHE A 175 4.39 -4.48 -13.07
N ASP A 176 3.48 -4.54 -14.03
CA ASP A 176 2.95 -3.39 -14.74
C ASP A 176 1.79 -2.73 -13.97
N LEU A 177 1.72 -1.40 -14.09
CA LEU A 177 0.59 -0.60 -13.67
C LEU A 177 -0.14 -0.16 -14.94
N THR A 178 -1.39 -0.60 -15.09
CA THR A 178 -2.20 -0.35 -16.26
C THR A 178 -3.13 0.84 -16.04
N THR A 179 -3.74 1.30 -17.12
CA THR A 179 -4.78 2.33 -17.06
C THR A 179 -6.08 1.84 -16.44
N TYR A 180 -6.23 0.54 -16.15
CA TYR A 180 -7.41 -0.04 -15.53
C TYR A 180 -7.19 -0.39 -14.07
N ASP A 181 -5.97 -0.17 -13.55
CA ASP A 181 -5.68 -0.43 -12.15
C ASP A 181 -6.18 0.70 -11.27
N ASP A 182 -6.78 0.32 -10.15
CA ASP A 182 -7.01 1.14 -8.98
C ASP A 182 -6.18 0.60 -7.82
N ILE A 183 -6.26 1.25 -6.66
CA ILE A 183 -5.48 0.86 -5.49
C ILE A 183 -5.79 -0.57 -5.02
N GLN A 184 -7.02 -1.05 -5.21
CA GLN A 184 -7.44 -2.38 -4.80
C GLN A 184 -6.87 -3.46 -5.74
N THR A 185 -6.90 -3.24 -7.06
CA THR A 185 -6.24 -4.15 -8.00
C THR A 185 -4.73 -4.19 -7.79
N LEU A 186 -4.12 -3.07 -7.39
CA LEU A 186 -2.70 -3.05 -7.02
C LEU A 186 -2.42 -3.88 -5.76
N TYR A 187 -3.30 -3.91 -4.77
CA TYR A 187 -3.13 -4.82 -3.63
C TYR A 187 -3.17 -6.27 -4.05
N HIS A 188 -4.06 -6.67 -4.96
CA HIS A 188 -4.07 -8.03 -5.48
C HIS A 188 -2.74 -8.39 -6.18
N LYS A 189 -2.21 -7.49 -7.01
CA LYS A 189 -0.90 -7.68 -7.66
C LYS A 189 0.23 -7.80 -6.64
N VAL A 190 0.20 -6.98 -5.58
CA VAL A 190 1.19 -7.02 -4.49
C VAL A 190 1.10 -8.31 -3.70
N THR A 191 -0.10 -8.74 -3.27
CA THR A 191 -0.32 -10.01 -2.56
C THR A 191 0.30 -11.16 -3.37
N MET A 192 -0.06 -11.28 -4.66
CA MET A 192 0.51 -12.32 -5.54
C MET A 192 2.04 -12.23 -5.68
N ALA A 193 2.58 -11.02 -5.71
CA ALA A 193 4.03 -10.81 -5.82
C ALA A 193 4.76 -11.18 -4.52
N ILE A 194 4.20 -10.85 -3.35
CA ILE A 194 4.76 -11.22 -2.04
C ILE A 194 4.76 -12.74 -1.88
N GLU A 195 3.63 -13.39 -2.17
CA GLU A 195 3.52 -14.85 -2.10
C GLU A 195 4.58 -15.52 -2.98
N GLU A 196 4.72 -15.11 -4.24
CA GLU A 196 5.76 -15.66 -5.10
C GLU A 196 7.17 -15.45 -4.56
N MET A 197 7.50 -14.22 -4.17
CA MET A 197 8.84 -13.93 -3.69
C MET A 197 9.15 -14.68 -2.39
N LEU A 198 8.19 -14.81 -1.46
CA LEU A 198 8.39 -15.56 -0.21
C LEU A 198 8.62 -17.05 -0.49
N PHE A 199 7.84 -17.65 -1.40
CA PHE A 199 8.04 -19.06 -1.77
C PHE A 199 9.43 -19.29 -2.39
N ASP A 200 9.92 -18.33 -3.18
CA ASP A 200 11.22 -18.42 -3.82
C ASP A 200 12.39 -18.09 -2.87
N SER A 201 12.17 -17.28 -1.82
CA SER A 201 13.25 -16.72 -1.00
C SER A 201 13.35 -17.26 0.42
N LEU A 202 12.25 -17.73 1.05
CA LEU A 202 12.29 -18.15 2.46
C LEU A 202 13.26 -19.31 2.71
N GLY A 203 13.20 -20.36 1.89
CA GLY A 203 14.13 -21.48 1.96
C GLY A 203 15.59 -21.07 1.85
N PRO A 204 15.98 -20.37 0.76
CA PRO A 204 17.34 -19.84 0.61
C PRO A 204 17.80 -18.92 1.76
N VAL A 205 16.91 -18.11 2.34
CA VAL A 205 17.22 -17.28 3.52
C VAL A 205 17.58 -18.16 4.71
N LEU A 206 16.72 -19.14 5.04
CA LEU A 206 16.89 -20.05 6.19
C LEU A 206 18.05 -21.05 6.03
N ARG A 207 18.68 -21.10 4.85
CA ARG A 207 19.89 -21.92 4.60
C ARG A 207 21.14 -21.07 4.41
N GLU A 208 21.04 -19.75 4.54
CA GLU A 208 22.11 -18.80 4.22
C GLU A 208 22.62 -18.93 2.77
N GLU A 209 21.74 -19.32 1.84
CA GLU A 209 22.04 -19.57 0.42
C GLU A 209 21.72 -18.36 -0.47
N ILE A 210 21.32 -17.23 0.12
CA ILE A 210 20.93 -16.01 -0.60
C ILE A 210 22.05 -14.96 -0.60
N GLU A 211 22.18 -14.25 -1.73
CA GLU A 211 23.05 -13.07 -1.83
C GLU A 211 22.21 -11.81 -1.70
N TYR A 212 22.38 -11.08 -0.60
CA TYR A 212 21.65 -9.85 -0.33
C TYR A 212 22.15 -8.71 -1.21
N GLY A 213 21.23 -7.98 -1.82
CA GLY A 213 21.51 -6.84 -2.70
C GLY A 213 21.52 -5.51 -1.95
N GLU A 214 22.63 -4.77 -2.01
CA GLU A 214 22.66 -3.39 -1.53
C GLU A 214 21.70 -2.49 -2.34
N GLN A 215 20.95 -1.63 -1.65
CA GLN A 215 20.20 -0.58 -2.32
C GLN A 215 21.15 0.50 -2.85
N ARG A 216 21.20 0.70 -4.17
CA ARG A 216 22.12 1.66 -4.82
C ARG A 216 21.37 2.79 -5.52
N GLY A 217 21.81 4.01 -5.29
CA GLY A 217 21.27 5.20 -5.95
C GLY A 217 20.90 6.29 -4.95
N GLU A 218 20.03 7.19 -5.39
CA GLU A 218 19.54 8.30 -4.59
C GLU A 218 18.40 7.83 -3.69
N VAL A 219 18.49 8.13 -2.39
CA VAL A 219 17.44 7.83 -1.42
C VAL A 219 16.37 8.93 -1.50
N THR A 220 15.12 8.55 -1.73
CA THR A 220 13.98 9.47 -1.68
C THR A 220 12.84 8.86 -0.86
N TYR A 221 12.03 9.71 -0.23
CA TYR A 221 10.91 9.29 0.59
C TYR A 221 9.60 9.89 0.09
N TYR A 222 8.58 9.05 -0.01
CA TYR A 222 7.21 9.47 -0.16
C TYR A 222 6.60 9.82 1.20
N PRO A 223 5.89 10.96 1.31
CA PRO A 223 5.28 11.36 2.56
C PRO A 223 4.02 10.53 2.86
N LYS A 224 3.62 10.55 4.13
CA LYS A 224 2.30 10.07 4.55
C LYS A 224 1.21 10.86 3.82
N ARG A 225 0.16 10.17 3.39
CA ARG A 225 -1.09 10.77 2.91
C ARG A 225 -2.16 10.74 3.99
N ASN A 226 -2.99 11.77 4.04
CA ASN A 226 -4.14 11.91 4.91
C ASN A 226 -5.44 12.00 4.08
N PRO A 227 -6.63 11.81 4.67
CA PRO A 227 -7.90 11.90 3.96
C PRO A 227 -8.09 13.21 3.18
N GLU A 228 -7.58 14.32 3.70
CA GLU A 228 -7.65 15.66 3.09
C GLU A 228 -6.88 15.73 1.76
N ASP A 229 -5.84 14.90 1.58
CA ASP A 229 -5.07 14.83 0.32
C ASP A 229 -5.89 14.19 -0.82
N GLY A 230 -7.08 13.65 -0.52
CA GLY A 230 -8.09 13.20 -1.48
C GLY A 230 -8.91 14.33 -2.11
N ALA A 231 -8.74 15.59 -1.67
CA ALA A 231 -9.47 16.72 -2.22
C ALA A 231 -9.13 16.94 -3.71
N ILE A 232 -10.15 17.02 -4.55
CA ILE A 232 -9.98 17.28 -5.99
C ILE A 232 -9.71 18.77 -6.21
N HIS A 233 -8.69 19.05 -7.01
CA HIS A 233 -8.47 20.36 -7.61
C HIS A 233 -8.88 20.28 -9.09
N TRP A 234 -10.04 20.84 -9.43
CA TRP A 234 -10.62 20.69 -10.78
C TRP A 234 -9.86 21.44 -11.88
N GLY A 235 -8.94 22.33 -11.51
CA GLY A 235 -7.99 22.92 -12.45
C GLY A 235 -6.86 21.97 -12.89
N ASN A 236 -6.79 20.75 -12.36
CA ASN A 236 -5.83 19.73 -12.80
C ASN A 236 -6.32 19.03 -14.08
N THR A 237 -5.42 18.35 -14.80
CA THR A 237 -5.79 17.62 -16.02
C THR A 237 -6.78 16.49 -15.72
N THR A 238 -7.52 16.04 -16.75
CA THR A 238 -8.43 14.89 -16.66
C THR A 238 -7.71 13.66 -16.10
N ARG A 239 -6.48 13.43 -16.58
CA ARG A 239 -5.65 12.30 -16.15
C ARG A 239 -5.27 12.41 -14.67
N ASP A 240 -4.83 13.58 -14.21
CA ASP A 240 -4.45 13.80 -12.82
C ASP A 240 -5.59 13.65 -11.82
N ILE A 241 -6.81 14.01 -12.23
CA ILE A 241 -8.01 13.83 -11.40
C ILE A 241 -8.36 12.34 -11.37
N TYR A 242 -8.39 11.68 -12.52
CA TYR A 242 -8.62 10.25 -12.62
C TYR A 242 -7.62 9.43 -11.79
N ASP A 243 -6.34 9.76 -11.88
CA ASP A 243 -5.26 9.07 -11.17
C ASP A 243 -5.36 9.24 -9.65
N LEU A 244 -5.84 10.39 -9.17
CA LEU A 244 -6.18 10.54 -7.75
C LEU A 244 -7.35 9.65 -7.36
N VAL A 245 -8.46 9.70 -8.11
CA VAL A 245 -9.68 8.93 -7.80
C VAL A 245 -9.32 7.44 -7.66
N ARG A 246 -8.65 6.86 -8.66
CA ARG A 246 -8.27 5.43 -8.61
C ARG A 246 -7.22 5.11 -7.54
N ALA A 247 -6.40 6.09 -7.14
CA ALA A 247 -5.39 5.90 -6.10
C ALA A 247 -5.94 5.93 -4.68
N VAL A 248 -7.08 6.59 -4.43
CA VAL A 248 -7.63 6.76 -3.08
C VAL A 248 -9.08 6.28 -2.93
N THR A 249 -9.58 5.50 -3.89
CA THR A 249 -10.86 4.77 -3.76
C THR A 249 -10.78 3.68 -2.68
N ASP A 250 -11.87 2.93 -2.45
CA ASP A 250 -11.95 1.86 -1.44
C ASP A 250 -10.70 0.96 -1.50
N PRO A 251 -10.04 0.66 -0.35
CA PRO A 251 -10.48 0.90 1.04
C PRO A 251 -9.99 2.22 1.65
N TYR A 252 -9.60 3.20 0.85
CA TYR A 252 -9.19 4.53 1.32
C TYR A 252 -10.41 5.48 1.47
N PRO A 253 -10.24 6.66 2.10
CA PRO A 253 -11.34 7.59 2.35
C PRO A 253 -12.02 8.21 1.11
N GLY A 254 -11.59 7.88 -0.11
CA GLY A 254 -12.15 8.43 -1.34
C GLY A 254 -11.50 9.75 -1.77
N ALA A 255 -11.58 10.03 -3.07
CA ALA A 255 -11.37 11.38 -3.57
C ALA A 255 -12.66 12.16 -3.35
N PHE A 256 -12.59 13.47 -3.15
CA PHE A 256 -13.80 14.25 -2.86
C PHE A 256 -13.76 15.66 -3.40
N THR A 257 -14.93 16.26 -3.53
CA THR A 257 -15.12 17.67 -3.85
C THR A 257 -16.24 18.27 -2.99
N LEU A 258 -16.51 19.58 -3.15
CA LEU A 258 -17.59 20.26 -2.45
C LEU A 258 -18.51 20.98 -3.44
N ASP A 259 -19.81 20.99 -3.13
CA ASP A 259 -20.83 21.83 -3.76
C ASP A 259 -21.58 22.60 -2.66
N ASP A 260 -21.41 23.92 -2.62
CA ASP A 260 -21.94 24.83 -1.57
C ASP A 260 -21.73 24.29 -0.14
N GLY A 261 -20.55 23.75 0.13
CA GLY A 261 -20.18 23.14 1.42
C GLY A 261 -20.63 21.69 1.63
N THR A 262 -21.44 21.12 0.74
CA THR A 262 -21.80 19.69 0.77
C THR A 262 -20.65 18.86 0.20
N ARG A 263 -20.17 17.88 0.97
CA ARG A 263 -19.13 16.95 0.51
C ARG A 263 -19.71 15.93 -0.47
N VAL A 264 -19.05 15.77 -1.60
CA VAL A 264 -19.33 14.73 -2.59
C VAL A 264 -18.10 13.85 -2.73
N ASP A 265 -18.21 12.62 -2.28
CA ASP A 265 -17.18 11.58 -2.44
C ASP A 265 -17.29 10.98 -3.84
N ILE A 266 -16.14 10.78 -4.50
CA ILE A 266 -16.01 10.22 -5.85
C ILE A 266 -15.18 8.95 -5.74
N TRP A 267 -15.85 7.81 -5.94
CA TRP A 267 -15.30 6.47 -5.81
C TRP A 267 -14.83 5.90 -7.15
N GLU A 268 -15.56 6.18 -8.22
CA GLU A 268 -15.20 5.78 -9.59
C GLU A 268 -15.43 6.93 -10.56
N ALA A 269 -14.39 7.25 -11.34
CA ALA A 269 -14.46 8.15 -12.45
C ALA A 269 -13.56 7.64 -13.59
N ILE A 270 -13.86 8.00 -14.83
CA ILE A 270 -13.06 7.63 -16.01
C ILE A 270 -12.89 8.84 -16.94
N PRO A 271 -11.72 9.02 -17.59
CA PRO A 271 -11.59 9.98 -18.69
C PRO A 271 -12.64 9.67 -19.75
N PHE A 272 -13.49 10.65 -20.07
CA PHE A 272 -14.65 10.45 -20.92
C PHE A 272 -14.35 10.80 -22.38
N SER A 273 -13.82 12.00 -22.62
CA SER A 273 -13.49 12.47 -23.97
C SER A 273 -12.64 13.74 -23.93
N ASP A 274 -11.60 13.77 -24.77
CA ASP A 274 -10.81 14.98 -25.06
C ASP A 274 -11.51 15.87 -26.10
N ASP A 275 -12.44 15.31 -26.88
CA ASP A 275 -13.16 16.02 -27.94
C ASP A 275 -14.39 16.79 -27.42
N PHE A 276 -14.93 16.38 -26.27
CA PHE A 276 -16.05 17.08 -25.64
C PHE A 276 -15.56 18.24 -24.77
N ALA A 277 -15.17 19.33 -25.44
CA ALA A 277 -14.78 20.56 -24.78
C ALA A 277 -15.99 21.48 -24.56
N PHE A 278 -16.11 22.00 -23.34
CA PHE A 278 -17.15 22.94 -22.94
C PHE A 278 -16.50 24.27 -22.55
N GLY A 279 -17.05 25.40 -23.03
CA GLY A 279 -16.57 26.74 -22.70
C GLY A 279 -16.98 27.22 -21.30
N VAL A 280 -16.85 26.33 -20.31
CA VAL A 280 -17.21 26.54 -18.89
C VAL A 280 -15.97 26.36 -18.02
N GLU A 281 -16.05 26.80 -16.77
CA GLU A 281 -14.95 26.61 -15.83
C GLU A 281 -14.76 25.13 -15.49
N PRO A 282 -13.51 24.65 -15.31
CA PRO A 282 -13.26 23.30 -14.82
C PRO A 282 -13.96 23.02 -13.49
N GLY A 283 -14.46 21.80 -13.33
CA GLY A 283 -15.29 21.38 -12.18
C GLY A 283 -16.79 21.62 -12.39
N THR A 284 -17.20 22.12 -13.56
CA THR A 284 -18.63 22.28 -13.89
C THR A 284 -19.21 20.96 -14.40
N ILE A 285 -20.33 20.53 -13.83
CA ILE A 285 -21.14 19.42 -14.36
C ILE A 285 -21.77 19.88 -15.68
N VAL A 286 -21.48 19.17 -16.77
CA VAL A 286 -21.95 19.54 -18.12
C VAL A 286 -23.09 18.66 -18.63
N GLU A 287 -23.23 17.46 -18.08
CA GLU A 287 -24.30 16.53 -18.45
C GLU A 287 -24.58 15.55 -17.30
N THR A 288 -25.82 15.09 -17.18
CA THR A 288 -26.24 14.05 -16.24
C THR A 288 -27.05 12.97 -16.94
N PHE A 289 -26.99 11.74 -16.43
CA PHE A 289 -27.67 10.59 -17.02
C PHE A 289 -28.65 9.94 -16.03
N GLU A 290 -29.67 9.24 -16.55
CA GLU A 290 -30.72 8.61 -15.74
C GLU A 290 -30.18 7.58 -14.72
N ALA A 291 -28.99 7.01 -14.97
CA ALA A 291 -28.34 6.04 -14.09
C ALA A 291 -27.63 6.67 -12.89
N GLY A 292 -27.55 8.01 -12.81
CA GLY A 292 -26.82 8.74 -11.77
C GLY A 292 -25.42 9.19 -12.16
N ASP A 293 -24.90 8.68 -13.28
CA ASP A 293 -23.63 9.13 -13.87
C ASP A 293 -23.72 10.60 -14.30
N PHE A 294 -22.60 11.32 -14.22
CA PHE A 294 -22.51 12.70 -14.70
C PHE A 294 -21.13 13.03 -15.27
N VAL A 295 -21.09 14.00 -16.18
CA VAL A 295 -19.87 14.46 -16.84
C VAL A 295 -19.44 15.78 -16.23
N VAL A 296 -18.17 15.90 -15.88
CA VAL A 296 -17.55 17.13 -15.38
C VAL A 296 -16.53 17.64 -16.40
N ALA A 297 -16.59 18.93 -16.71
CA ALA A 297 -15.57 19.59 -17.52
C ALA A 297 -14.25 19.70 -16.75
N THR A 298 -13.15 19.40 -17.44
CA THR A 298 -11.78 19.56 -16.96
C THR A 298 -11.02 20.48 -17.94
N PRO A 299 -9.77 20.89 -17.64
CA PRO A 299 -9.02 21.81 -18.51
C PRO A 299 -8.72 21.26 -19.91
N ASP A 300 -8.60 19.94 -20.06
CA ASP A 300 -8.15 19.26 -21.27
C ASP A 300 -9.14 18.22 -21.83
N GLY A 301 -10.34 18.12 -21.24
CA GLY A 301 -11.36 17.19 -21.70
C GLY A 301 -12.56 17.12 -20.77
N THR A 302 -13.00 15.89 -20.51
CA THR A 302 -14.11 15.59 -19.60
C THR A 302 -13.86 14.33 -18.80
N LEU A 303 -14.38 14.32 -17.58
CA LEU A 303 -14.36 13.18 -16.69
C LEU A 303 -15.79 12.68 -16.47
N LEU A 304 -16.04 11.38 -16.68
CA LEU A 304 -17.30 10.74 -16.34
C LEU A 304 -17.20 10.20 -14.92
N VAL A 305 -18.05 10.68 -14.02
CA VAL A 305 -18.21 10.16 -12.66
C VAL A 305 -19.30 9.09 -12.67
N ARG A 306 -18.98 7.90 -12.16
CA ARG A 306 -19.83 6.71 -12.22
C ARG A 306 -20.27 6.22 -10.85
N GLU A 307 -19.42 6.39 -9.85
CA GLU A 307 -19.71 6.03 -8.46
C GLU A 307 -19.34 7.19 -7.54
N TRP A 308 -20.33 7.66 -6.80
CA TRP A 308 -20.23 8.82 -5.91
C TRP A 308 -21.18 8.65 -4.73
N ASP A 309 -20.90 9.34 -3.62
CA ASP A 309 -21.77 9.38 -2.44
C ASP A 309 -21.82 10.79 -1.85
N ALA A 310 -23.01 11.22 -1.44
CA ALA A 310 -23.24 12.52 -0.81
C ALA A 310 -24.61 12.55 -0.10
N GLU A 311 -24.67 13.21 1.07
CA GLU A 311 -25.92 13.36 1.82
C GLU A 311 -26.82 14.44 1.18
N ASP A 312 -28.08 14.08 0.90
CA ASP A 312 -29.10 14.98 0.34
C ASP A 312 -28.67 15.77 -0.92
N TRP A 313 -27.79 15.20 -1.74
CA TRP A 313 -27.25 15.82 -2.94
C TRP A 313 -27.53 14.98 -4.20
N ALA A 314 -27.67 15.65 -5.33
CA ALA A 314 -27.78 15.03 -6.64
C ALA A 314 -27.09 15.90 -7.70
N PRO A 315 -26.49 15.29 -8.74
CA PRO A 315 -25.81 16.05 -9.78
C PRO A 315 -26.81 16.84 -10.63
N GLU A 316 -26.52 18.11 -10.88
CA GLU A 316 -27.29 18.99 -11.75
C GLU A 316 -26.38 19.70 -12.76
N PRO A 317 -26.70 19.70 -14.07
CA PRO A 317 -25.91 20.44 -15.05
C PRO A 317 -25.81 21.93 -14.69
N GLY A 318 -24.59 22.47 -14.76
CA GLY A 318 -24.26 23.84 -14.40
C GLY A 318 -23.79 24.05 -12.96
N VAL A 319 -23.91 23.03 -12.08
CA VAL A 319 -23.23 23.03 -10.78
C VAL A 319 -21.72 23.06 -11.02
N GLN A 320 -21.03 24.00 -10.36
CA GLN A 320 -19.58 24.10 -10.39
C GLN A 320 -19.02 23.71 -9.02
N PHE A 321 -18.27 22.62 -8.98
CA PHE A 321 -17.61 22.18 -7.77
C PHE A 321 -16.49 23.13 -7.31
N GLU A 322 -16.25 23.15 -6.01
CA GLU A 322 -15.13 23.85 -5.41
C GLU A 322 -13.82 23.06 -5.60
N SER A 323 -12.76 23.76 -6.01
CA SER A 323 -11.40 23.20 -6.00
C SER A 323 -10.79 23.31 -4.60
N ARG A 324 -10.54 22.18 -3.94
CA ARG A 324 -10.04 22.11 -2.55
C ARG A 324 -8.68 21.42 -2.39
N GLY A 325 -8.17 20.75 -3.42
CA GLY A 325 -6.81 20.20 -3.45
C GLY A 325 -5.74 21.23 -3.83
N GLU A 326 -4.48 20.80 -3.84
CA GLU A 326 -3.38 21.61 -4.37
C GLU A 326 -3.21 21.38 -5.88
N HIS A 327 -3.11 22.47 -6.66
CA HIS A 327 -2.85 22.42 -8.11
C HIS A 327 -1.47 21.82 -8.39
N ASP A 328 -0.45 22.43 -7.77
CA ASP A 328 0.89 21.88 -7.73
C ASP A 328 0.90 20.91 -6.56
N ARG A 329 0.36 19.70 -6.74
CA ARG A 329 0.50 18.66 -5.72
C ARG A 329 1.99 18.57 -5.43
N VAL A 330 2.38 19.02 -4.25
CA VAL A 330 3.78 19.23 -3.85
C VAL A 330 4.58 17.93 -3.80
N ASP A 331 4.00 16.82 -4.25
CA ASP A 331 4.43 15.46 -4.10
C ASP A 331 4.81 14.78 -5.43
N ARG A 332 4.52 15.40 -6.58
CA ARG A 332 5.05 14.92 -7.86
C ARG A 332 6.58 14.83 -7.79
N TYR A 333 7.12 13.70 -8.21
CA TYR A 333 8.55 13.41 -8.27
C TYR A 333 9.39 14.58 -8.82
N GLU A 334 8.90 15.30 -9.83
CA GLU A 334 9.62 16.44 -10.43
C GLU A 334 9.66 17.72 -9.55
N HIS A 335 8.83 17.82 -8.51
CA HIS A 335 8.65 19.02 -7.68
C HIS A 335 9.26 18.98 -6.27
N ARG A 336 9.91 17.89 -5.82
CA ARG A 336 10.63 17.88 -4.53
C ARG A 336 12.08 17.40 -4.61
N ASN A 337 12.95 18.31 -5.06
CA ASN A 337 14.35 18.40 -4.60
C ASN A 337 14.46 18.90 -3.13
N HIS A 338 13.52 18.54 -2.25
CA HIS A 338 13.45 19.08 -0.87
C HIS A 338 13.52 18.04 0.24
N LEU A 339 13.93 16.81 -0.07
CA LEU A 339 14.50 15.89 0.93
C LEU A 339 15.98 15.64 0.66
N THR A 340 16.73 16.69 0.29
CA THR A 340 18.19 16.66 0.40
C THR A 340 18.57 16.87 1.87
N GLY A 341 18.63 15.79 2.62
CA GLY A 341 19.12 15.79 3.99
C GLY A 341 19.04 14.39 4.57
N SER A 342 20.15 13.93 5.12
CA SER A 342 20.41 12.60 5.68
C SER A 342 19.60 12.24 6.93
N GLY A 343 18.29 12.48 6.94
CA GLY A 343 17.40 12.07 8.02
C GLY A 343 16.03 11.74 7.45
N ALA A 344 15.51 10.56 7.80
CA ALA A 344 14.11 10.25 7.58
C ALA A 344 13.26 11.32 8.29
N PRO A 345 12.24 11.90 7.64
CA PRO A 345 11.26 12.75 8.31
C PRO A 345 10.64 12.04 9.51
N ASP A 346 10.30 12.78 10.56
CA ASP A 346 9.62 12.26 11.77
C ASP A 346 8.26 11.58 11.47
N ASP A 347 7.74 11.77 10.25
CA ASP A 347 6.47 11.23 9.75
C ASP A 347 6.60 9.99 8.83
N VAL A 348 7.82 9.45 8.65
CA VAL A 348 8.06 8.19 7.89
C VAL A 348 7.76 6.98 8.76
#